data_AF-A0A093ZVR1-F1
#
_entry.id   AF-A0A093ZVR1-F1
#
_cell.length_a   1.000
_cell.length_b   1.000
_cell.length_c   1.000
_cell.angle_alpha   90.00
_cell.angle_beta   90.00
_cell.angle_gamma   90.00
#
_symmetry.space_group_name_H-M   'P 1'
#
loop_
_entity.id
_entity.type
_entity.pdbx_description
1 polymer ?
#
loop_
_entity_poly.entity_id
_entity_poly.type
_entity_poly.pdbx_seq_one_letter_code
_entity_poly.pdbx_strand_id
1 'polypeptide(L)'
;MHQLALLKAENQNLQRANEVLSKRRKARKTRLQQGGSLSQQEAQELQDERDIMQQVEQEIRTSSGWKPREETHAHRYGNCGGTKYNAHTYQIVVDMSEEEDSE
;
A
#
# COMPACT_ATOMS: atom_id res chain seq x y z
N MET A 1 -43.51 -8.22 67.22
CA MET A 1 -43.22 -9.36 66.29
C MET A 1 -43.50 -9.03 64.82
N HIS A 2 -44.69 -8.54 64.43
CA HIS A 2 -45.05 -8.34 63.01
C HIS A 2 -44.09 -7.41 62.21
N GLN A 3 -43.71 -6.25 62.74
CA GLN A 3 -42.81 -5.30 62.07
C GLN A 3 -41.44 -5.92 61.70
N LEU A 4 -40.87 -6.76 62.56
CA LEU A 4 -39.60 -7.45 62.28
C LEU A 4 -39.73 -8.45 61.11
N ALA A 5 -40.90 -9.08 60.95
CA ALA A 5 -41.16 -9.96 59.82
C ALA A 5 -41.26 -9.17 58.50
N LEU A 6 -41.92 -8.00 58.51
CA LEU A 6 -41.99 -7.10 57.35
C LEU A 6 -40.59 -6.61 56.93
N LEU A 7 -39.81 -6.07 57.87
CA LEU A 7 -38.44 -5.58 57.63
C LEU A 7 -37.50 -6.69 57.12
N LYS A 8 -37.69 -7.94 57.58
CA LYS A 8 -36.93 -9.11 57.10
C LYS A 8 -37.32 -9.49 55.67
N ALA A 9 -38.61 -9.48 55.34
CA ALA A 9 -39.10 -9.73 53.98
C ALA A 9 -38.61 -8.65 52.99
N GLU A 10 -38.64 -7.38 53.40
CA GLU A 10 -38.11 -6.27 52.62
C GLU A 10 -36.59 -6.40 52.38
N ASN A 11 -35.81 -6.70 53.42
CA ASN A 11 -34.37 -6.96 53.28
C ASN A 11 -34.07 -8.10 52.30
N GLN A 12 -34.82 -9.20 52.37
CA GLN A 12 -34.67 -10.32 51.43
C GLN A 12 -35.02 -9.93 49.98
N ASN A 13 -36.02 -9.06 49.78
CA ASN A 13 -36.36 -8.54 48.46
C ASN A 13 -35.23 -7.63 47.94
N LEU A 14 -34.70 -6.73 48.77
CA LEU A 14 -33.58 -5.84 48.43
C LEU A 14 -32.28 -6.60 48.13
N GLN A 15 -31.98 -7.67 48.88
CA GLN A 15 -30.85 -8.56 48.61
C GLN A 15 -30.99 -9.23 47.23
N ARG A 16 -32.14 -9.86 46.95
CA ARG A 16 -32.42 -10.48 45.63
C ARG A 16 -32.31 -9.47 44.48
N ALA A 17 -32.84 -8.26 44.64
CA ALA A 17 -32.72 -7.20 43.64
C ALA A 17 -31.26 -6.78 43.41
N ASN A 18 -30.49 -6.59 44.48
CA ASN A 18 -29.07 -6.23 44.41
C ASN A 18 -28.19 -7.32 43.79
N GLU A 19 -28.49 -8.60 44.03
CA GLU A 19 -27.80 -9.71 43.36
C GLU A 19 -28.03 -9.70 41.84
N VAL A 20 -29.28 -9.59 41.40
CA VAL A 20 -29.64 -9.52 39.97
C VAL A 20 -28.96 -8.32 39.31
N LEU A 21 -29.01 -7.16 39.97
CA LEU A 21 -28.39 -5.92 39.47
C LEU A 21 -26.86 -6.01 39.43
N SER A 22 -26.25 -6.69 40.40
CA SER A 22 -24.80 -6.96 40.43
C SER A 22 -24.38 -7.95 39.34
N LYS A 23 -25.14 -9.03 39.11
CA LYS A 23 -24.95 -9.96 37.99
C LYS A 23 -25.03 -9.23 36.65
N ARG A 24 -26.04 -8.38 36.45
CA ARG A 24 -26.21 -7.53 35.24
C ARG A 24 -25.04 -6.55 35.05
N ARG A 25 -24.57 -5.90 36.13
CA ARG A 25 -23.40 -5.01 36.09
C ARG A 25 -22.12 -5.77 35.69
N LYS A 26 -21.87 -6.94 36.28
CA LYS A 26 -20.72 -7.81 35.92
C LYS A 26 -20.78 -8.22 34.45
N ALA A 27 -21.92 -8.73 33.96
CA ALA A 27 -22.09 -9.11 32.56
C ALA A 27 -21.97 -7.93 31.57
N ARG A 28 -22.41 -6.73 31.96
CA ARG A 28 -22.16 -5.51 31.16
C ARG A 28 -20.69 -5.14 31.16
N LYS A 29 -19.98 -5.23 32.29
CA LYS A 29 -18.54 -4.96 32.38
C LYS A 29 -17.74 -5.93 31.51
N THR A 30 -17.98 -7.24 31.62
CA THR A 30 -17.27 -8.23 30.81
C THR A 30 -17.53 -8.03 29.32
N ARG A 31 -18.78 -7.77 28.90
CA ARG A 31 -19.09 -7.47 27.49
C ARG A 31 -18.42 -6.18 27.00
N LEU A 32 -18.33 -5.13 27.83
CA LEU A 32 -17.64 -3.89 27.49
C LEU A 32 -16.11 -4.05 27.48
N GLN A 33 -15.56 -4.98 28.24
CA GLN A 33 -14.15 -5.34 28.14
C GLN A 33 -13.91 -6.11 26.84
N GLN A 34 -14.64 -7.21 26.62
CA GLN A 34 -14.53 -8.07 25.44
C GLN A 34 -14.83 -7.36 24.10
N GLY A 35 -15.77 -6.42 24.07
CA GLY A 35 -16.13 -5.66 22.86
C GLY A 35 -15.61 -4.22 22.84
N GLY A 36 -14.79 -3.82 23.81
CA GLY A 36 -14.21 -2.47 23.91
C GLY A 36 -12.69 -2.46 23.72
N SER A 37 -12.03 -3.58 24.02
CA SER A 37 -10.74 -3.89 23.42
C SER A 37 -10.97 -4.80 22.21
N LEU A 38 -10.76 -4.28 21.00
CA LEU A 38 -9.94 -5.07 20.08
C LEU A 38 -8.67 -5.41 20.88
N SER A 39 -8.35 -6.69 21.01
CA SER A 39 -7.09 -7.11 21.59
C SER A 39 -5.95 -6.34 20.89
N GLN A 40 -4.86 -6.02 21.58
CA GLN A 40 -3.68 -5.45 20.91
C GLN A 40 -3.25 -6.33 19.72
N GLN A 41 -3.46 -7.64 19.86
CA GLN A 41 -3.31 -8.62 18.79
C GLN A 41 -4.32 -8.43 17.64
N GLU A 42 -5.63 -8.31 17.88
CA GLU A 42 -6.63 -8.10 16.81
C GLU A 42 -6.43 -6.75 16.10
N ALA A 43 -5.98 -5.72 16.83
CA ALA A 43 -5.61 -4.43 16.25
C ALA A 43 -4.34 -4.52 15.39
N GLN A 44 -3.37 -5.36 15.79
CA GLN A 44 -2.16 -5.63 15.01
C GLN A 44 -2.50 -6.47 13.77
N GLU A 45 -3.30 -7.53 13.89
CA GLU A 45 -3.77 -8.38 12.78
C GLU A 45 -4.49 -7.54 11.70
N LEU A 46 -5.35 -6.59 12.11
CA LEU A 46 -5.99 -5.64 11.19
C LEU A 46 -5.00 -4.63 10.56
N GLN A 47 -3.90 -4.30 11.22
CA GLN A 47 -2.87 -3.44 10.66
C GLN A 47 -2.01 -4.22 9.66
N ASP A 48 -1.60 -5.45 10.02
CA ASP A 48 -0.85 -6.36 9.17
C ASP A 48 -1.63 -6.70 7.89
N GLU A 49 -2.94 -6.97 7.98
CA GLU A 49 -3.83 -7.17 6.82
C GLU A 49 -3.83 -5.95 5.88
N ARG A 50 -3.90 -4.73 6.44
CA ARG A 50 -3.88 -3.48 5.66
C ARG A 50 -2.53 -3.19 5.02
N ASP A 51 -1.44 -3.58 5.67
CA ASP A 51 -0.08 -3.38 5.13
C ASP A 51 0.22 -4.41 4.02
N ILE A 52 -0.24 -5.66 4.16
CA ILE A 52 -0.24 -6.66 3.07
C ILE A 52 -1.05 -6.17 1.87
N MET A 53 -2.26 -5.65 2.07
CA MET A 53 -3.07 -5.12 0.95
C MET A 53 -2.41 -3.93 0.25
N GLN A 54 -1.74 -3.03 1.00
CA GLN A 54 -0.98 -1.93 0.41
C GLN A 54 0.23 -2.43 -0.39
N GLN A 55 0.96 -3.43 0.11
CA GLN A 55 2.07 -4.04 -0.63
C GLN A 55 1.57 -4.68 -1.94
N VAL A 56 0.50 -5.48 -1.89
CA VAL A 56 -0.09 -6.11 -3.09
C VAL A 56 -0.54 -5.06 -4.10
N GLU A 57 -1.16 -3.95 -3.67
CA GLU A 57 -1.54 -2.87 -4.59
C GLU A 57 -0.31 -2.18 -5.22
N GLN A 58 0.76 -1.97 -4.45
CA GLN A 58 2.03 -1.44 -4.98
C GLN A 58 2.70 -2.40 -5.96
N GLU A 59 2.69 -3.70 -5.69
CA GLU A 59 3.21 -4.74 -6.58
C GLU A 59 2.40 -4.85 -7.87
N ILE A 60 1.07 -4.74 -7.82
CA ILE A 60 0.21 -4.66 -9.02
C ILE A 60 0.56 -3.41 -9.83
N ARG A 61 0.69 -2.23 -9.19
CA ARG A 61 1.04 -0.98 -9.87
C ARG A 61 2.42 -1.06 -10.53
N THR A 62 3.43 -1.61 -9.86
CA THR A 62 4.80 -1.74 -10.41
C THR A 62 4.92 -2.83 -11.47
N SER A 63 4.36 -4.03 -11.24
CA SER A 63 4.38 -5.13 -12.22
C SER A 63 3.60 -4.81 -13.50
N SER A 64 2.52 -4.02 -13.42
CA SER A 64 1.76 -3.61 -14.60
C SER A 64 2.57 -2.79 -15.61
N GLY A 65 3.66 -2.15 -15.19
CA GLY A 65 4.54 -1.35 -16.05
C GLY A 65 5.72 -2.08 -16.69
N TRP A 66 6.08 -3.28 -16.20
CA TRP A 66 7.33 -3.96 -16.60
C TRP A 66 7.08 -5.24 -17.41
N LYS A 67 6.67 -5.06 -18.66
CA LYS A 67 7.13 -5.98 -19.72
C LYS A 67 8.38 -5.39 -20.34
N PRO A 68 9.53 -6.08 -20.37
CA PRO A 68 10.60 -5.74 -21.29
C PRO A 68 9.99 -5.71 -22.69
N ARG A 69 10.00 -4.54 -23.32
CA ARG A 69 9.64 -4.43 -24.72
C ARG A 69 10.71 -5.19 -25.48
N GLU A 70 10.36 -6.33 -26.08
CA GLU A 70 11.27 -7.02 -26.99
C GLU A 70 11.79 -6.01 -28.02
N GLU A 71 13.11 -5.93 -28.18
CA GLU A 71 13.80 -4.94 -29.00
C GLU A 71 13.68 -5.24 -30.51
N THR A 72 12.44 -5.38 -30.97
CA THR A 72 12.05 -4.89 -32.29
C THR A 72 11.75 -3.40 -32.10
N HIS A 73 12.44 -2.47 -32.77
CA HIS A 73 13.02 -2.50 -34.11
C HIS A 73 14.13 -1.45 -34.18
N ALA A 74 15.17 -1.67 -34.99
CA ALA A 74 16.30 -0.74 -35.12
C ALA A 74 15.86 0.71 -35.38
N HIS A 75 16.35 1.64 -34.56
CA HIS A 75 16.05 3.06 -34.68
C HIS A 75 16.66 3.60 -35.99
N ARG A 76 15.81 3.81 -37.01
CA ARG A 76 16.25 4.44 -38.26
C ARG A 76 16.45 5.93 -38.03
N TYR A 77 17.71 6.37 -37.98
CA TYR A 77 18.04 7.78 -38.06
C TYR A 77 17.50 8.36 -39.37
N GLY A 78 16.58 9.32 -39.27
CA GLY A 78 16.07 10.04 -40.43
C GLY A 78 17.18 10.87 -41.06
N ASN A 79 17.42 10.65 -42.35
CA ASN A 79 18.22 11.48 -43.25
C ASN A 79 19.71 11.70 -42.88
N CYS A 80 20.51 10.62 -42.84
CA CYS A 80 21.93 10.71 -43.19
C CYS A 80 22.16 10.74 -44.72
N GLY A 81 21.52 11.71 -45.39
CA GLY A 81 21.62 11.94 -46.83
C GLY A 81 22.74 12.92 -47.19
N GLY A 82 23.98 12.43 -47.21
CA GLY A 82 25.14 13.16 -47.75
C GLY A 82 26.02 13.85 -46.71
N THR A 83 27.33 13.68 -46.86
CA THR A 83 28.38 14.30 -46.05
C THR A 83 28.34 15.83 -46.19
N LYS A 84 27.84 16.51 -45.17
CA LYS A 84 27.98 17.96 -45.04
C LYS A 84 28.78 18.26 -43.79
N TYR A 85 30.09 18.34 -44.00
CA TYR A 85 31.03 18.93 -43.05
C TYR A 85 30.44 20.25 -42.52
N ASN A 86 30.51 20.46 -41.20
CA ASN A 86 30.13 21.74 -40.62
C ASN A 86 30.95 22.84 -41.31
N ALA A 87 30.29 23.91 -41.77
CA ALA A 87 30.86 24.91 -42.68
C ALA A 87 32.02 25.76 -42.11
N HIS A 88 32.52 25.41 -40.93
CA HIS A 88 33.69 26.02 -40.32
C HIS A 88 34.85 25.02 -40.32
N THR A 89 35.93 25.44 -40.99
CA THR A 89 37.30 24.90 -40.85
C THR A 89 37.65 23.65 -41.64
N TYR A 90 37.63 23.71 -42.98
CA TYR A 90 38.67 23.04 -43.79
C TYR A 90 39.11 23.89 -44.99
N GLN A 91 40.28 24.49 -44.86
CA GLN A 91 41.07 25.03 -45.97
C GLN A 91 41.70 23.86 -46.71
N ILE A 92 41.12 23.42 -47.82
CA ILE A 92 41.70 22.34 -48.63
C ILE A 92 42.74 22.95 -49.57
N VAL A 93 44.01 22.90 -49.14
CA VAL A 93 45.17 22.92 -50.04
C VAL A 93 45.79 21.53 -49.97
N VAL A 94 45.49 20.69 -50.95
CA VAL A 94 46.24 19.48 -51.27
C VAL A 94 46.26 19.34 -52.78
N ASP A 95 47.44 19.13 -53.34
CA ASP A 95 47.69 18.95 -54.76
C ASP A 95 46.91 17.75 -55.35
N MET A 96 46.51 17.84 -56.61
CA MET A 96 46.13 16.65 -57.38
C MET A 96 47.37 16.08 -58.07
N SER A 97 47.85 14.95 -57.58
CA SER A 97 48.73 14.04 -58.32
C SER A 97 47.90 13.06 -59.18
N GLU A 98 48.57 12.42 -60.15
CA GLU A 98 48.08 11.33 -61.04
C GLU A 98 47.23 11.88 -62.22
N GLU A 99 47.61 11.78 -63.53
CA GLU A 99 47.99 10.61 -64.37
C GLU A 99 46.95 9.46 -64.23
N GLU A 100 46.34 8.80 -65.23
CA GLU A 100 46.46 8.56 -66.69
C GLU A 100 45.05 8.80 -67.36
N ASP A 101 44.76 8.82 -68.67
CA ASP A 101 45.45 8.87 -69.99
C ASP A 101 44.35 9.10 -71.10
N SER A 102 44.69 9.04 -72.40
CA SER A 102 43.85 8.71 -73.58
C SER A 102 43.04 9.81 -74.27
N GLU A 103 43.67 10.49 -75.24
CA GLU A 103 43.39 10.30 -76.69
C GLU A 103 44.64 10.58 -77.55
#